data_AF-A0A495XXP4-F1
#
_entry.id   AF-A0A495XXP4-F1
#
_cell.length_a   1.000
_cell.length_b   1.000
_cell.length_c   1.000
_cell.angle_alpha   90.00
_cell.angle_beta   90.00
_cell.angle_gamma   90.00
#
_symmetry.space_group_name_H-M   'P 1'
#
loop_
_entity.id
_entity.type
_entity.pdbx_description
1 polymer ?
#
loop_
_entity_poly.entity_id
_entity_poly.type
_entity_poly.pdbx_seq_one_letter_code
_entity_poly.pdbx_strand_id
1 'polypeptide(L)'
;MVRSRGASRYELGPPRRRRHPFRTAQLNLVGWSALVGACLVAGALGAVVVAALGMPWGWGALLALVPVVVVTVLDRRRWGSTSTSHDWGASRDEVEAVALELQSMGVDAQVLSGTAASDGADQGETQHWASLEWLERDSRAVDAVLERHGIRRPRF
;
A
#
# COMPACT_ATOMS: atom_id res chain seq x y z
N MET A 1 17.31 6.19 36.27
CA MET A 1 18.23 5.68 35.24
C MET A 1 17.56 5.82 33.88
N VAL A 2 18.00 6.80 33.09
CA VAL A 2 17.44 7.10 31.77
C VAL A 2 18.24 6.26 30.76
N ARG A 3 17.64 5.22 30.20
CA ARG A 3 18.23 4.45 29.10
C ARG A 3 18.16 5.30 27.84
N SER A 4 19.32 5.81 27.43
CA SER A 4 19.56 6.39 26.11
C SER A 4 19.16 5.36 25.04
N ARG A 5 18.02 5.59 24.36
CA ARG A 5 17.59 4.78 23.21
C ARG A 5 18.59 5.03 22.09
N GLY A 6 19.31 3.96 21.74
CA GLY A 6 20.28 3.93 20.65
C GLY A 6 19.65 4.38 19.34
N ALA A 7 20.46 5.07 18.56
CA ALA A 7 20.14 5.60 17.25
C ALA A 7 19.46 4.53 16.37
N SER A 8 18.28 4.86 15.87
CA SER A 8 17.61 4.21 14.76
C SER A 8 18.60 4.12 13.58
N ARG A 9 19.23 2.97 13.39
CA ARG A 9 19.91 2.66 12.12
C ARG A 9 18.82 2.44 11.10
N TYR A 10 18.60 3.48 10.29
CA TYR A 10 17.85 3.38 9.05
C TYR A 10 18.73 2.60 8.06
N GLU A 11 18.76 1.28 8.16
CA GLU A 11 19.15 0.49 7.00
C GLU A 11 18.01 0.58 6.01
N LEU A 12 18.13 1.60 5.15
CA LEU A 12 17.48 1.58 3.86
C LEU A 12 17.93 0.29 3.18
N GLY A 13 17.08 -0.75 3.22
CA GLY A 13 17.09 -1.78 2.21
C GLY A 13 17.28 -1.12 0.83
N PRO A 14 17.95 -1.80 -0.12
CA PRO A 14 18.51 -1.21 -1.33
C PRO A 14 17.55 -0.16 -1.88
N PRO A 15 18.00 1.08 -2.14
CA PRO A 15 17.14 2.23 -2.30
C PRO A 15 16.01 1.88 -3.27
N ARG A 16 14.82 1.61 -2.73
CA ARG A 16 13.60 1.65 -3.52
C ARG A 16 13.44 3.11 -3.86
N ARG A 17 14.07 3.47 -4.98
CA ARG A 17 14.14 4.81 -5.57
C ARG A 17 12.92 5.59 -5.15
N ARG A 18 13.17 6.65 -4.37
CA ARG A 18 12.21 7.72 -4.10
C ARG A 18 11.41 7.93 -5.37
N ARG A 19 10.14 7.52 -5.34
CA ARG A 19 9.23 7.69 -6.46
C ARG A 19 8.96 9.18 -6.54
N HIS A 20 9.79 9.88 -7.31
CA HIS A 20 9.42 11.17 -7.87
C HIS A 20 8.03 10.98 -8.49
N PRO A 21 6.99 11.73 -8.06
CA PRO A 21 5.62 11.54 -8.54
C PRO A 21 5.48 11.76 -10.06
N PHE A 22 6.53 12.29 -10.70
CA PHE A 22 6.58 12.60 -12.12
C PHE A 22 7.42 11.64 -12.96
N ARG A 23 8.07 10.61 -12.38
CA ARG A 23 8.83 9.63 -13.21
C ARG A 23 7.95 8.52 -13.79
N THR A 24 6.73 8.35 -13.28
CA THR A 24 5.64 7.58 -13.89
C THR A 24 4.84 8.39 -14.92
N ALA A 25 5.15 9.68 -15.12
CA ALA A 25 4.36 10.55 -16.02
C ALA A 25 4.49 10.17 -17.51
N GLN A 26 5.58 9.50 -17.93
CA GLN A 26 5.67 8.96 -19.29
C GLN A 26 4.80 7.71 -19.52
N LEU A 27 4.35 7.03 -18.45
CA LEU A 27 3.30 6.00 -18.55
C LEU A 27 1.89 6.59 -18.66
N ASN A 28 1.72 7.90 -18.48
CA ASN A 28 0.40 8.49 -18.27
C ASN A 28 -0.28 8.96 -19.56
N LEU A 29 0.42 9.37 -20.62
CA LEU A 29 -0.29 9.91 -21.80
C LEU A 29 -1.14 8.85 -22.50
N VAL A 30 -0.61 7.63 -22.67
CA VAL A 30 -1.32 6.50 -23.30
C VAL A 30 -2.45 5.99 -22.39
N GLY A 31 -2.23 5.95 -21.07
CA GLY A 31 -3.26 5.55 -20.11
C GLY A 31 -4.41 6.55 -20.05
N TRP A 32 -4.11 7.85 -20.01
CA TRP A 32 -5.11 8.91 -20.03
C TRP A 32 -5.84 8.98 -21.37
N SER A 33 -5.15 8.83 -22.51
CA SER A 33 -5.80 8.82 -23.82
C SER A 33 -6.69 7.59 -24.01
N ALA A 34 -6.26 6.42 -23.55
CA ALA A 34 -7.09 5.21 -23.55
C ALA A 34 -8.33 5.37 -22.65
N LEU A 35 -8.18 5.98 -21.47
CA LEU A 35 -9.30 6.26 -20.57
C LEU A 35 -10.29 7.25 -21.21
N VAL A 36 -9.81 8.37 -21.76
CA VAL A 36 -10.67 9.32 -22.47
C VAL A 36 -11.38 8.64 -23.64
N GLY A 37 -10.67 7.84 -24.44
CA GLY A 37 -11.26 7.04 -25.52
C GLY A 37 -12.36 6.10 -25.02
N ALA A 38 -12.12 5.38 -23.93
CA ALA A 38 -13.12 4.50 -23.31
C ALA A 38 -14.35 5.28 -22.81
N CYS A 39 -14.15 6.46 -22.19
CA CYS A 39 -15.25 7.33 -21.78
C CYS A 39 -16.08 7.84 -22.96
N LEU A 40 -15.43 8.21 -24.07
CA LEU A 40 -16.11 8.64 -25.28
C LEU A 40 -16.94 7.50 -25.91
N VAL A 41 -16.36 6.29 -26.01
CA VAL A 41 -17.08 5.11 -26.51
C VAL A 41 -18.26 4.76 -25.60
N ALA A 42 -18.07 4.77 -24.28
CA ALA A 42 -19.13 4.48 -23.32
C ALA A 42 -20.25 5.54 -23.37
N GLY A 43 -19.89 6.82 -23.52
CA GLY A 43 -20.85 7.91 -23.71
C GLY A 43 -21.62 7.81 -25.03
N ALA A 44 -20.95 7.45 -26.13
CA ALA A 44 -21.58 7.24 -27.42
C ALA A 44 -22.57 6.06 -27.38
N LEU A 45 -22.17 4.93 -26.78
CA LEU A 45 -23.06 3.79 -26.54
C LEU A 45 -24.24 4.19 -25.65
N GLY A 46 -23.99 4.98 -24.59
CA GLY A 46 -25.05 5.48 -23.72
C GLY A 46 -26.04 6.40 -24.42
N ALA A 47 -25.58 7.26 -25.33
CA ALA A 47 -26.45 8.10 -26.14
C ALA A 47 -27.33 7.28 -27.09
N VAL A 48 -26.78 6.22 -27.72
CA VAL A 48 -27.54 5.30 -28.57
C VAL A 48 -28.62 4.57 -27.76
N VAL A 49 -28.28 4.06 -26.58
CA VAL A 49 -29.22 3.36 -25.69
C VAL A 49 -30.33 4.30 -25.21
N VAL A 50 -29.99 5.51 -24.80
CA VAL A 50 -30.97 6.51 -24.32
C VAL A 50 -31.90 6.96 -25.46
N ALA A 51 -31.37 7.15 -26.66
CA ALA A 51 -32.17 7.45 -27.85
C ALA A 51 -33.13 6.31 -28.21
N ALA A 52 -32.65 5.06 -28.16
CA ALA A 52 -33.47 3.87 -28.41
C ALA A 52 -34.61 3.71 -27.38
N LEU A 53 -34.39 4.15 -26.14
CA LEU A 53 -35.36 4.07 -25.05
C LEU A 53 -36.26 5.30 -24.91
N GLY A 54 -36.11 6.32 -25.77
CA GLY A 54 -36.87 7.57 -25.68
C GLY A 54 -36.62 8.37 -24.40
N MET A 55 -35.47 8.15 -23.75
CA MET A 55 -35.11 8.78 -22.49
C MET A 55 -34.46 10.16 -22.70
N PRO A 56 -34.48 11.04 -21.68
CA PRO A 56 -33.82 12.33 -21.78
C PRO A 56 -32.30 12.18 -21.93
N TRP A 57 -31.72 12.98 -22.82
CA TRP A 57 -30.34 12.82 -23.31
C TRP A 57 -29.26 12.84 -22.21
N GLY A 58 -29.52 13.54 -21.10
CA GLY A 58 -28.62 13.63 -19.95
C GLY A 58 -28.28 12.29 -19.28
N TRP A 59 -29.12 11.26 -19.44
CA TRP A 59 -28.84 9.93 -18.88
C TRP A 59 -27.69 9.21 -19.61
N GLY A 60 -27.47 9.50 -20.89
CA GLY A 60 -26.41 8.87 -21.69
C GLY A 60 -25.02 9.29 -21.23
N ALA A 61 -24.90 10.53 -20.72
CA ALA A 61 -23.65 11.08 -20.20
C ALA A 61 -23.16 10.36 -18.93
N LEU A 62 -24.07 9.76 -18.14
CA LEU A 62 -23.67 9.01 -16.94
C LEU A 62 -22.85 7.77 -17.28
N LEU A 63 -23.09 7.16 -18.45
CA LEU A 63 -22.32 5.98 -18.88
C LEU A 63 -20.86 6.32 -19.22
N ALA A 64 -20.56 7.56 -19.57
CA ALA A 64 -19.18 8.02 -19.76
C ALA A 64 -18.36 8.00 -18.46
N LEU A 65 -19.00 7.95 -17.28
CA LEU A 65 -18.31 7.85 -15.98
C LEU A 65 -17.94 6.40 -15.63
N VAL A 66 -18.56 5.41 -16.25
CA VAL A 66 -18.35 3.98 -15.93
C VAL A 66 -16.86 3.58 -16.04
N PRO A 67 -16.13 3.92 -17.12
CA PRO A 67 -14.71 3.57 -17.21
C PRO A 67 -13.86 4.17 -16.09
N VAL A 68 -14.17 5.40 -15.66
CA VAL A 68 -13.49 6.05 -14.52
C VAL A 68 -13.75 5.31 -13.21
N VAL A 69 -15.01 4.94 -12.96
CA VAL A 69 -15.38 4.15 -11.78
C VAL A 69 -14.69 2.78 -11.78
N VAL A 70 -14.65 2.11 -12.94
CA VAL A 70 -13.97 0.82 -13.07
C VAL A 70 -12.47 0.93 -12.76
N VAL A 71 -11.77 1.90 -13.37
CA VAL A 71 -10.33 2.08 -13.13
C VAL A 71 -10.06 2.42 -11.67
N THR A 72 -10.85 3.29 -11.05
CA THR A 72 -10.66 3.65 -9.63
C THR A 72 -10.91 2.48 -8.69
N VAL A 73 -11.90 1.63 -8.96
CA VAL A 73 -12.14 0.41 -8.18
C VAL A 73 -10.99 -0.59 -8.35
N LEU A 74 -10.49 -0.80 -9.58
CA LEU A 74 -9.36 -1.68 -9.84
C LEU A 74 -8.08 -1.18 -9.18
N ASP A 75 -7.83 0.13 -9.25
CA ASP A 75 -6.67 0.76 -8.61
C ASP A 75 -6.73 0.61 -7.09
N ARG A 76 -7.89 0.86 -6.47
CA ARG A 76 -8.10 0.62 -5.04
C ARG A 76 -7.90 -0.83 -4.63
N ARG A 77 -8.42 -1.78 -5.42
CA ARG A 77 -8.22 -3.22 -5.16
C ARG A 77 -6.75 -3.59 -5.22
N ARG A 78 -6.05 -3.10 -6.24
CA ARG A 78 -4.62 -3.34 -6.44
C ARG A 78 -3.79 -2.74 -5.31
N TRP A 79 -4.13 -1.53 -4.87
CA TRP A 79 -3.47 -0.89 -3.73
C TRP A 79 -3.71 -1.70 -2.46
N GLY A 80 -4.96 -2.08 -2.17
CA GLY A 80 -5.30 -2.85 -0.98
C GLY A 80 -4.66 -4.24 -0.89
N SER A 81 -4.28 -4.84 -2.03
CA SER A 81 -3.54 -6.11 -2.08
C SER A 81 -2.01 -5.94 -2.04
N THR A 82 -1.51 -4.71 -1.99
CA THR A 82 -0.07 -4.47 -1.87
C THR A 82 0.36 -4.78 -0.43
N SER A 83 1.44 -5.53 -0.27
CA SER A 83 2.02 -5.77 1.05
C SER A 83 2.93 -4.61 1.47
N THR A 84 2.84 -4.27 2.76
CA THR A 84 3.65 -3.24 3.39
C THR A 84 4.34 -3.89 4.59
N SER A 85 5.64 -3.63 4.77
CA SER A 85 6.40 -4.11 5.92
C SER A 85 6.90 -2.96 6.79
N HIS A 86 7.01 -3.20 8.09
CA HIS A 86 7.54 -2.24 9.05
C HIS A 86 8.43 -2.97 10.05
N ASP A 87 9.67 -2.51 10.14
CA ASP A 87 10.61 -2.85 11.19
C ASP A 87 10.72 -1.64 12.14
N TRP A 88 10.68 -1.91 13.44
CA TRP A 88 10.84 -0.91 14.51
C TRP A 88 11.89 -1.32 15.54
N GLY A 89 12.78 -2.26 15.21
CA GLY A 89 13.86 -2.72 16.07
C GLY A 89 13.40 -3.59 17.24
N ALA A 90 12.21 -4.19 17.14
CA ALA A 90 11.69 -5.13 18.12
C ALA A 90 12.33 -6.51 17.99
N SER A 91 12.29 -7.27 19.08
CA SER A 91 12.69 -8.68 19.04
C SER A 91 11.68 -9.50 18.23
N ARG A 92 12.11 -10.67 17.76
CA ARG A 92 11.22 -11.59 17.03
C ARG A 92 9.97 -11.93 17.84
N ASP A 93 10.13 -12.21 19.13
CA ASP A 93 9.03 -12.60 20.02
C ASP A 93 8.01 -11.47 20.19
N GLU A 94 8.47 -10.21 20.24
CA GLU A 94 7.61 -9.03 20.29
C GLU A 94 6.83 -8.85 18.98
N VAL A 95 7.48 -9.00 17.83
CA VAL A 95 6.81 -8.91 16.52
C VAL A 95 5.80 -10.05 16.34
N GLU A 96 6.13 -11.26 16.81
CA GLU A 96 5.24 -12.42 16.76
C GLU A 96 4.02 -12.26 17.67
N ALA A 97 4.19 -11.71 18.88
CA ALA A 97 3.07 -11.39 19.75
C ALA A 97 2.09 -10.39 19.11
N VAL A 98 2.62 -9.34 18.46
CA VAL A 98 1.80 -8.35 17.74
C VAL A 98 1.12 -8.98 16.51
N ALA A 99 1.81 -9.84 15.77
CA ALA A 99 1.25 -10.55 14.62
C ALA A 99 0.10 -11.49 15.03
N LEU A 100 0.26 -12.23 16.14
CA LEU A 100 -0.78 -13.09 16.69
C LEU A 100 -2.02 -12.30 17.14
N GLU A 101 -1.82 -11.15 17.78
CA GLU A 101 -2.93 -10.25 18.13
C GLU A 101 -3.69 -9.81 16.87
N LEU A 102 -2.98 -9.41 15.81
CA LEU A 102 -3.58 -9.00 14.54
C LEU A 102 -4.34 -10.14 13.85
N GLN A 103 -3.76 -11.34 13.81
CA GLN A 103 -4.42 -12.52 13.25
C GLN A 103 -5.70 -12.87 14.01
N SER A 104 -5.71 -12.71 15.34
CA SER A 104 -6.92 -12.91 16.15
C SER A 104 -8.06 -11.95 15.81
N MET A 105 -7.73 -10.78 15.22
CA MET A 105 -8.69 -9.79 14.72
C MET A 105 -9.05 -10.01 13.24
N GLY A 106 -8.57 -11.10 12.63
CA GLY A 106 -8.79 -11.43 11.22
C GLY A 106 -7.91 -10.64 10.25
N VAL A 107 -6.84 -9.99 10.74
CA VAL A 107 -5.88 -9.28 9.90
C VAL A 107 -4.81 -10.25 9.40
N ASP A 108 -4.55 -10.22 8.09
CA ASP A 108 -3.48 -11.00 7.45
C ASP A 108 -2.13 -10.31 7.71
N ALA A 109 -1.53 -10.61 8.87
CA ALA A 109 -0.24 -10.12 9.30
C ALA A 109 0.77 -11.27 9.42
N GLN A 110 1.96 -11.09 8.85
CA GLN A 110 3.03 -12.08 8.81
C GLN A 110 4.31 -11.51 9.43
N VAL A 111 5.13 -12.38 10.00
CA VAL A 111 6.45 -12.01 10.54
C VAL A 111 7.50 -12.34 9.50
N LEU A 112 8.17 -11.32 8.99
CA LEU A 112 9.39 -11.45 8.18
C LEU A 112 10.59 -11.35 9.12
N SER A 113 11.40 -12.40 9.18
CA SER A 113 12.65 -12.38 9.95
C SER A 113 13.83 -12.76 9.07
N GLY A 114 14.97 -12.13 9.31
CA GLY A 114 16.21 -12.44 8.60
C GLY A 114 17.44 -12.22 9.47
N THR A 115 18.56 -12.68 8.95
CA THR A 115 19.89 -12.42 9.50
C THR A 115 20.64 -11.51 8.55
N ALA A 116 21.18 -10.40 9.06
CA ALA A 116 22.10 -9.56 8.33
C ALA A 116 23.51 -9.80 8.86
N ALA A 117 24.47 -10.00 7.96
CA ALA A 117 25.88 -9.95 8.31
C ALA A 117 26.22 -8.47 8.57
N SER A 118 26.69 -8.15 9.77
CA SER A 118 27.22 -6.83 10.08
C SER A 118 28.48 -6.61 9.23
N ASP A 119 28.47 -5.60 8.36
CA ASP A 119 29.60 -5.24 7.49
C ASP A 119 30.76 -4.56 8.26
N GLY A 120 30.75 -4.65 9.59
CA GLY A 120 31.74 -4.09 10.50
C GLY A 120 32.83 -5.09 10.84
N ALA A 121 34.09 -4.66 10.75
CA ALA A 121 35.32 -5.42 11.01
C ALA A 121 35.51 -5.92 12.46
N ASP A 122 34.45 -5.94 13.28
CA ASP A 122 34.45 -6.45 14.64
C ASP A 122 33.57 -7.71 14.70
N GLN A 123 34.24 -8.85 14.78
CA GLN A 123 33.75 -10.21 15.04
C GLN A 123 32.24 -10.47 14.93
N GLY A 124 31.78 -10.88 13.75
CA GLY A 124 30.80 -11.97 13.57
C GLY A 124 29.41 -11.85 14.23
N GLU A 125 29.01 -10.67 14.71
CA GLU A 125 27.71 -10.51 15.34
C GLU A 125 26.63 -10.51 14.24
N THR A 126 25.92 -11.64 14.15
CA THR A 126 24.80 -11.80 13.22
C THR A 126 23.61 -11.04 13.78
N GLN A 127 23.24 -9.93 13.16
CA GLN A 127 22.11 -9.15 13.62
C GLN A 127 20.82 -9.82 13.12
N HIS A 128 20.01 -10.31 14.06
CA HIS A 128 18.68 -10.80 13.78
C HIS A 128 17.71 -9.61 13.71
N TRP A 129 16.97 -9.49 12.60
CA TRP A 129 15.91 -8.50 12.46
C TRP A 129 14.56 -9.21 12.28
N ALA A 130 13.51 -8.56 12.74
CA ALA A 130 12.13 -9.00 12.60
C ALA A 130 11.27 -7.80 12.19
N SER A 131 10.43 -7.98 11.18
CA SER A 131 9.51 -6.97 10.69
C SER A 131 8.11 -7.56 10.53
N LEU A 132 7.10 -6.75 10.76
CA LEU A 132 5.72 -7.11 10.49
C LEU A 132 5.39 -6.78 9.05
N GLU A 133 4.83 -7.72 8.31
CA GLU A 133 4.25 -7.52 6.99
C GLU A 133 2.73 -7.66 7.06
N TRP A 134 2.01 -6.78 6.39
CA TRP A 134 0.55 -6.83 6.29
C TRP A 134 0.08 -6.31 4.94
N LEU A 135 -1.17 -6.58 4.59
CA LEU A 135 -1.80 -6.01 3.41
C LEU A 135 -2.27 -4.58 3.67
N GLU A 136 -2.09 -3.69 2.71
CA GLU A 136 -2.43 -2.27 2.83
C GLU A 136 -3.90 -2.02 3.17
N ARG A 137 -4.81 -2.93 2.77
CA ARG A 137 -6.24 -2.90 3.16
C ARG A 137 -6.44 -2.95 4.69
N ASP A 138 -5.51 -3.56 5.42
CA ASP A 138 -5.58 -3.80 6.87
C ASP A 138 -4.76 -2.76 7.67
N SER A 139 -4.16 -1.79 6.98
CA SER A 139 -3.32 -0.72 7.56
C SER A 139 -3.93 -0.06 8.80
N ARG A 140 -5.23 0.25 8.79
CA ARG A 140 -5.90 0.89 9.93
C ARG A 140 -5.95 0.02 11.18
N ALA A 141 -6.21 -1.28 11.01
CA ALA A 141 -6.25 -2.21 12.13
C ALA A 141 -4.84 -2.39 12.72
N VAL A 142 -3.84 -2.47 11.84
CA VAL A 142 -2.43 -2.55 12.23
C VAL A 142 -1.99 -1.30 12.97
N ASP A 143 -2.31 -0.10 12.46
CA ASP A 143 -1.98 1.16 13.12
C ASP A 143 -2.58 1.24 14.53
N ALA A 144 -3.83 0.80 14.70
CA ALA A 144 -4.49 0.77 16.01
C ALA A 144 -3.88 -0.23 17.00
N VAL A 145 -3.33 -1.35 16.52
CA VAL A 145 -2.59 -2.30 17.37
C VAL A 145 -1.21 -1.72 17.72
N LEU A 146 -0.46 -1.21 16.74
CA LEU A 146 0.86 -0.64 16.97
C LEU A 146 0.80 0.55 17.95
N GLU A 147 -0.22 1.40 17.86
CA GLU A 147 -0.42 2.51 18.77
C GLU A 147 -0.68 2.03 20.22
N ARG A 148 -1.42 0.92 20.41
CA ARG A 148 -1.63 0.31 21.74
C ARG A 148 -0.33 -0.23 22.36
N HIS A 149 0.58 -0.70 21.52
CA HIS A 149 1.94 -1.12 21.93
C HIS A 149 2.92 0.05 22.04
N GLY A 150 2.47 1.30 21.85
CA GLY A 150 3.33 2.50 21.92
C GLY A 150 4.29 2.66 20.74
N ILE A 151 4.09 1.90 19.66
CA ILE A 151 4.91 1.91 18.45
C ILE A 151 4.31 2.92 17.47
N ARG A 152 5.05 3.97 17.14
CA ARG A 152 4.60 4.97 16.15
C ARG A 152 5.24 4.73 14.80
N ARG A 153 4.41 4.62 13.77
CA ARG A 153 4.89 4.71 12.39
C ARG A 153 5.28 6.14 12.04
N PRO A 154 6.38 6.32 11.27
CA PRO A 154 6.64 7.60 10.61
C PRO A 154 5.50 7.89 9.64
N ARG A 155 4.81 9.02 9.85
CA ARG A 155 3.87 9.56 8.86
C ARG A 155 4.71 10.23 7.77
N PHE A 156 4.71 9.66 6.57
CA PHE A 156 5.36 10.24 5.39
C PHE A 156 4.40 11.11 4.59
#